data_AF-A0A4R4YRY8-F1
#
_entry.id   AF-A0A4R4YRY8-F1
#
_cell.length_a   1.000
_cell.length_b   1.000
_cell.length_c   1.000
_cell.angle_alpha   90.00
_cell.angle_beta   90.00
_cell.angle_gamma   90.00
#
_symmetry.space_group_name_H-M   'P 1'
#
loop_
_entity.id
_entity.type
_entity.pdbx_description
1 polymer ?
#
loop_
_entity_poly.entity_id
_entity_poly.type
_entity_poly.pdbx_seq_one_letter_code
_entity_poly.pdbx_strand_id
1 'polypeptide(L)'
;MTLVAAPQWRISTDRAAAAKFAVAEGADELHLDFGGAHRGPLLSDAVQVREAVAIAKDIPIPVLAVNHLNDIGLTSPEAGALLEQALDCARALAVAVLHIPGFRRSLPTSAAVLAGTAQVLRGLCEQGLTVAYESPLGATESLALARAVDHPALCLVLDSGNLREAGEDPLEFAASVGEAGMLLPDLHIKDPGFDDLPDLLRTPGLRSVLVENDYHTAPARLRTDIALVGSWDDKDER
;
A
#
# COMPACT_ATOMS: atom_id res chain seq x y z
N MET A 1 -10.42 17.37 -3.74
CA MET A 1 -10.76 16.07 -4.32
C MET A 1 -9.65 15.08 -4.05
N THR A 2 -9.92 14.07 -3.24
CA THR A 2 -8.99 12.97 -2.97
C THR A 2 -9.17 11.87 -4.01
N LEU A 3 -8.05 11.30 -4.48
CA LEU A 3 -8.05 10.26 -5.51
C LEU A 3 -8.47 8.92 -4.91
N VAL A 4 -9.16 8.08 -5.67
CA VAL A 4 -9.49 6.72 -5.24
C VAL A 4 -8.68 5.70 -6.04
N ALA A 5 -7.84 4.95 -5.34
CA ALA A 5 -7.02 3.90 -5.89
C ALA A 5 -7.70 2.53 -5.74
N ALA A 6 -7.44 1.64 -6.70
CA ALA A 6 -7.87 0.25 -6.64
C ALA A 6 -6.66 -0.72 -6.57
N PRO A 7 -6.69 -1.78 -5.73
CA PRO A 7 -5.60 -2.73 -5.61
C PRO A 7 -5.76 -3.88 -6.63
N GLN A 8 -4.82 -3.99 -7.57
CA GLN A 8 -4.86 -5.01 -8.61
C GLN A 8 -5.01 -6.43 -8.05
N TRP A 9 -4.29 -6.76 -6.98
CA TRP A 9 -4.32 -8.09 -6.35
C TRP A 9 -5.65 -8.44 -5.70
N ARG A 10 -6.55 -7.48 -5.50
CA ARG A 10 -7.92 -7.71 -5.02
C ARG A 10 -8.95 -7.81 -6.14
N ILE A 11 -8.57 -7.54 -7.38
CA ILE A 11 -9.47 -7.57 -8.55
C ILE A 11 -9.23 -8.80 -9.41
N SER A 12 -7.98 -9.00 -9.85
CA SER A 12 -7.58 -10.12 -10.71
C SER A 12 -6.07 -10.30 -10.69
N THR A 13 -5.57 -11.53 -10.81
CA THR A 13 -4.13 -11.78 -11.02
C THR A 13 -3.66 -11.45 -12.44
N ASP A 14 -4.60 -11.26 -13.38
CA ASP A 14 -4.36 -10.65 -14.69
C ASP A 14 -4.38 -9.12 -14.55
N ARG A 15 -3.21 -8.50 -14.70
CA ARG A 15 -3.03 -7.06 -14.47
C ARG A 15 -3.77 -6.21 -15.48
N ALA A 16 -3.76 -6.61 -16.76
CA ALA A 16 -4.45 -5.87 -17.80
C ALA A 16 -5.97 -5.94 -17.62
N ALA A 17 -6.50 -7.09 -17.21
CA ALA A 17 -7.91 -7.23 -16.87
C ALA A 17 -8.28 -6.41 -15.64
N ALA A 18 -7.46 -6.44 -14.58
CA ALA A 18 -7.67 -5.66 -13.37
C ALA A 18 -7.67 -4.15 -13.64
N ALA A 19 -6.73 -3.65 -14.45
CA ALA A 19 -6.65 -2.25 -14.80
C ALA A 19 -7.87 -1.78 -15.61
N LYS A 20 -8.28 -2.55 -16.63
CA LYS A 20 -9.49 -2.24 -17.41
C LYS A 20 -10.73 -2.20 -16.53
N PHE A 21 -10.83 -3.14 -15.59
CA PHE A 21 -11.93 -3.17 -14.63
C PHE A 21 -11.90 -1.94 -13.71
N ALA A 22 -10.76 -1.61 -13.11
CA ALA A 22 -10.61 -0.43 -12.25
C ALA A 22 -11.02 0.87 -12.97
N VAL A 23 -10.56 1.07 -14.21
CA VAL A 23 -10.97 2.23 -15.04
C VAL A 23 -12.47 2.23 -15.29
N ALA A 24 -13.06 1.08 -15.63
CA ALA A 24 -14.49 0.98 -15.91
C ALA A 24 -15.38 1.20 -14.68
N GLU A 25 -14.86 0.93 -13.49
CA GLU A 25 -15.55 1.16 -12.21
C GLU A 25 -15.29 2.56 -11.63
N GLY A 26 -14.40 3.34 -12.26
CA GLY A 26 -14.17 4.75 -11.94
C GLY A 26 -13.02 5.01 -10.97
N ALA A 27 -12.05 4.10 -10.83
CA ALA A 27 -10.85 4.35 -10.05
C ALA A 27 -9.96 5.39 -10.77
N ASP A 28 -9.35 6.29 -9.99
CA ASP A 28 -8.41 7.29 -10.48
C ASP A 28 -7.01 6.70 -10.66
N GLU A 29 -6.65 5.73 -9.83
CA GLU A 29 -5.31 5.14 -9.75
C GLU A 29 -5.37 3.62 -9.54
N LEU A 30 -4.28 2.93 -9.88
CA LEU A 30 -4.11 1.49 -9.64
C LEU A 30 -2.88 1.23 -8.79
N HIS A 31 -3.04 0.54 -7.67
CA HIS A 31 -1.90 -0.04 -6.94
C HIS A 31 -1.58 -1.40 -7.56
N LEU A 32 -0.36 -1.55 -8.05
CA LEU A 32 0.08 -2.77 -8.71
C LEU A 32 0.86 -3.65 -7.74
N ASP A 33 0.65 -4.97 -7.79
CA ASP A 33 1.51 -5.90 -7.06
C ASP A 33 2.67 -6.40 -7.95
N PHE A 34 3.86 -6.48 -7.36
CA PHE A 34 5.04 -7.06 -7.97
C PHE A 34 4.83 -8.52 -8.38
N GLY A 35 3.91 -9.23 -7.73
CA GLY A 35 3.42 -10.55 -8.09
C GLY A 35 3.98 -11.68 -7.24
N GLY A 36 3.74 -12.90 -7.71
CA GLY A 36 4.09 -14.15 -7.04
C GLY A 36 2.87 -14.92 -6.56
N ALA A 37 3.01 -15.69 -5.48
CA ALA A 37 1.96 -16.60 -5.02
C ALA A 37 0.61 -15.87 -4.90
N HIS A 38 -0.37 -16.32 -5.68
CA HIS A 38 -1.74 -15.79 -5.74
C HIS A 38 -1.89 -14.33 -6.22
N ARG A 39 -0.83 -13.70 -6.78
CA ARG A 39 -0.82 -12.28 -7.19
C ARG A 39 -0.38 -12.06 -8.65
N GLY A 40 -0.35 -13.14 -9.43
CA GLY A 40 0.07 -13.12 -10.84
C GLY A 40 1.58 -13.33 -11.00
N PRO A 41 2.10 -13.33 -12.24
CA PRO A 41 3.53 -13.51 -12.50
C PRO A 41 4.39 -12.40 -11.89
N LEU A 42 5.66 -12.69 -11.55
CA LEU A 42 6.58 -11.66 -11.06
C LEU A 42 6.90 -10.61 -12.12
N LEU A 43 6.92 -9.34 -11.75
CA LEU A 43 7.38 -8.23 -12.58
C LEU A 43 8.92 -8.13 -12.64
N SER A 44 9.62 -9.25 -12.54
CA SER A 44 11.05 -9.36 -12.87
C SER A 44 11.28 -9.86 -14.31
N ASP A 45 10.24 -10.42 -14.94
CA ASP A 45 10.27 -10.78 -16.36
C ASP A 45 10.04 -9.56 -17.26
N ALA A 46 10.83 -9.43 -18.31
CA ALA A 46 10.78 -8.26 -19.19
C ALA A 46 9.45 -8.14 -19.98
N VAL A 47 8.75 -9.25 -20.27
CA VAL A 47 7.42 -9.19 -20.89
C VAL A 47 6.43 -8.60 -19.88
N GLN A 48 6.48 -9.06 -18.64
CA GLN A 48 5.61 -8.58 -17.56
C GLN A 48 5.85 -7.09 -17.24
N VAL A 49 7.10 -6.65 -17.21
CA VAL A 49 7.41 -5.21 -17.04
C VAL A 49 6.86 -4.38 -18.19
N ARG A 50 7.01 -4.82 -19.45
CA ARG A 50 6.45 -4.09 -20.60
C ARG A 50 4.92 -4.00 -20.56
N GLU A 51 4.26 -5.05 -20.09
CA GLU A 51 2.82 -5.05 -19.87
C GLU A 51 2.41 -4.03 -18.80
N ALA A 52 3.11 -4.01 -17.66
CA ALA A 52 2.87 -3.02 -16.61
C ALA A 52 3.12 -1.57 -17.09
N VAL A 53 4.16 -1.33 -17.90
CA VAL A 53 4.41 -0.03 -18.55
C VAL A 53 3.28 0.35 -19.52
N ALA A 54 2.68 -0.62 -20.20
CA ALA A 54 1.53 -0.36 -21.07
C ALA A 54 0.30 0.03 -20.24
N ILE A 55 0.02 -0.68 -19.14
CA ILE A 55 -1.08 -0.37 -18.21
C ILE A 55 -0.94 1.04 -17.64
N ALA A 56 0.28 1.45 -17.27
CA ALA A 56 0.55 2.78 -16.72
C ALA A 56 0.20 3.95 -17.68
N LYS A 57 -0.08 3.67 -18.96
CA LYS A 57 -0.58 4.67 -19.92
C LYS A 57 -2.09 4.84 -19.88
N ASP A 58 -2.80 3.83 -19.40
CA ASP A 58 -4.27 3.81 -19.33
C ASP A 58 -4.78 4.27 -17.95
N ILE A 59 -4.02 3.99 -16.88
CA ILE A 59 -4.32 4.41 -15.51
C ILE A 59 -3.00 4.68 -14.74
N PRO A 60 -2.89 5.76 -13.94
CA PRO A 60 -1.73 6.01 -13.09
C PRO A 60 -1.43 4.86 -12.13
N ILE A 61 -0.14 4.55 -11.95
CA ILE A 61 0.35 3.54 -11.00
C ILE A 61 1.32 4.21 -10.02
N PRO A 62 0.83 4.84 -8.95
CA PRO A 62 1.70 5.56 -8.01
C PRO A 62 2.51 4.62 -7.09
N VAL A 63 2.00 3.40 -6.88
CA VAL A 63 2.49 2.45 -5.88
C VAL A 63 2.78 1.09 -6.53
N LEU A 64 3.95 0.54 -6.24
CA LEU A 64 4.28 -0.88 -6.46
C LEU A 64 4.35 -1.59 -5.11
N ALA A 65 3.42 -2.51 -4.84
CA ALA A 65 3.41 -3.34 -3.65
C ALA A 65 4.23 -4.62 -3.83
N VAL A 66 4.94 -5.06 -2.78
CA VAL A 66 5.75 -6.28 -2.80
C VAL A 66 5.13 -7.32 -1.84
N ASN A 67 3.86 -7.67 -2.04
CA ASN A 67 3.12 -8.51 -1.09
C ASN A 67 3.64 -9.95 -0.96
N HIS A 68 4.46 -10.42 -1.91
CA HIS A 68 5.17 -11.69 -1.78
C HIS A 68 6.01 -11.77 -0.49
N LEU A 69 6.49 -10.63 0.02
CA LEU A 69 7.27 -10.59 1.26
C LEU A 69 6.49 -11.18 2.44
N ASN A 70 5.16 -11.04 2.48
CA ASN A 70 4.34 -11.68 3.51
C ASN A 70 4.44 -13.22 3.52
N ASP A 71 4.79 -13.82 2.38
CA ASP A 71 4.87 -15.28 2.18
C ASP A 71 6.27 -15.85 2.41
N ILE A 72 7.33 -15.05 2.22
CA ILE A 72 8.73 -15.49 2.38
C ILE A 72 9.39 -14.91 3.64
N GLY A 73 8.96 -13.72 4.07
CA GLY A 73 9.49 -12.93 5.17
C GLY A 73 10.46 -11.84 4.69
N LEU A 74 10.23 -10.60 5.12
CA LEU A 74 11.04 -9.43 4.76
C LEU A 74 12.53 -9.57 5.08
N THR A 75 12.87 -10.27 6.16
CA THR A 75 14.26 -10.49 6.59
C THR A 75 14.82 -11.85 6.15
N SER A 76 14.14 -12.54 5.23
CA SER A 76 14.61 -13.83 4.72
C SER A 76 15.77 -13.63 3.72
N PRO A 77 16.64 -14.63 3.54
CA PRO A 77 17.70 -14.56 2.53
C PRO A 77 17.20 -14.31 1.10
N GLU A 78 16.01 -14.81 0.77
CA GLU A 78 15.39 -14.67 -0.55
C GLU A 78 14.81 -13.27 -0.80
N ALA A 79 14.50 -12.51 0.27
CA ALA A 79 13.88 -11.19 0.15
C ALA A 79 14.79 -10.17 -0.55
N GLY A 80 16.11 -10.24 -0.36
CA GLY A 80 17.06 -9.29 -0.95
C GLY A 80 16.99 -9.24 -2.47
N ALA A 81 17.08 -10.40 -3.14
CA ALA A 81 17.01 -10.49 -4.60
C ALA A 81 15.63 -10.07 -5.14
N LEU A 82 14.56 -10.38 -4.41
CA LEU A 82 13.21 -9.96 -4.77
C LEU A 82 13.06 -8.42 -4.71
N LEU A 83 13.58 -7.80 -3.65
CA LEU A 83 13.53 -6.37 -3.43
C LEU A 83 14.37 -5.59 -4.46
N GLU A 84 15.55 -6.10 -4.82
CA GLU A 84 16.37 -5.52 -5.90
C GLU A 84 15.61 -5.50 -7.23
N GLN A 85 14.96 -6.62 -7.59
CA GLN A 85 14.14 -6.69 -8.80
C GLN A 85 12.91 -5.77 -8.73
N ALA A 86 12.28 -5.66 -7.56
CA ALA A 86 11.15 -4.75 -7.36
C ALA A 86 11.57 -3.28 -7.50
N LEU A 87 12.75 -2.89 -7.02
CA LEU A 87 13.30 -1.55 -7.20
C LEU A 87 13.55 -1.23 -8.68
N ASP A 88 14.13 -2.17 -9.44
CA ASP A 88 14.34 -1.97 -10.87
C ASP A 88 13.02 -1.87 -11.64
N CYS A 89 12.02 -2.67 -11.27
CA CYS A 89 10.66 -2.56 -11.81
C CYS A 89 10.02 -1.21 -11.46
N ALA A 90 10.11 -0.78 -10.20
CA ALA A 90 9.60 0.52 -9.74
C ALA A 90 10.19 1.68 -10.55
N ARG A 91 11.51 1.65 -10.80
CA ARG A 91 12.21 2.63 -11.65
C ARG A 91 11.72 2.58 -13.10
N ALA A 92 11.56 1.39 -13.66
CA ALA A 92 11.08 1.21 -15.04
C ALA A 92 9.64 1.72 -15.24
N LEU A 93 8.80 1.56 -14.21
CA LEU A 93 7.43 2.07 -14.18
C LEU A 93 7.33 3.53 -13.74
N ALA A 94 8.43 4.12 -13.27
CA ALA A 94 8.48 5.45 -12.66
C ALA A 94 7.46 5.64 -11.52
N VAL A 95 7.22 4.58 -10.72
CA VAL A 95 6.35 4.68 -9.54
C VAL A 95 7.04 5.52 -8.46
N ALA A 96 6.25 6.23 -7.67
CA ALA A 96 6.76 7.10 -6.61
C ALA A 96 7.04 6.33 -5.31
N VAL A 97 6.28 5.26 -5.05
CA VAL A 97 6.24 4.56 -3.78
C VAL A 97 6.45 3.06 -3.97
N LEU A 98 7.39 2.50 -3.21
CA LEU A 98 7.53 1.06 -3.02
C LEU A 98 6.82 0.68 -1.71
N HIS A 99 5.74 -0.09 -1.82
CA HIS A 99 4.96 -0.53 -0.68
C HIS A 99 5.46 -1.89 -0.15
N ILE A 100 5.88 -1.91 1.11
CA ILE A 100 6.52 -3.02 1.81
C ILE A 100 5.62 -3.50 2.95
N PRO A 101 5.03 -4.70 2.85
CA PRO A 101 4.16 -5.21 3.90
C PRO A 101 4.93 -5.98 4.97
N GLY A 102 4.56 -5.71 6.21
CA GLY A 102 5.08 -6.23 7.47
C GLY A 102 4.14 -7.20 8.16
N PHE A 103 3.46 -8.07 7.40
CA PHE A 103 2.51 -9.05 7.93
C PHE A 103 3.03 -10.48 7.81
N ARG A 104 2.36 -11.41 8.49
CA ARG A 104 2.65 -12.85 8.43
C ARG A 104 4.14 -13.10 8.69
N ARG A 105 4.89 -13.62 7.71
CA ARG A 105 6.33 -13.92 7.89
C ARG A 105 7.21 -12.67 7.93
N SER A 106 6.70 -11.52 7.52
CA SER A 106 7.37 -10.22 7.63
C SER A 106 7.08 -9.49 8.94
N LEU A 107 6.21 -10.03 9.80
CA LEU A 107 5.84 -9.37 11.05
C LEU A 107 7.04 -9.31 12.02
N PRO A 108 7.46 -8.12 12.50
CA PRO A 108 8.59 -7.97 13.41
C PRO A 108 8.25 -8.40 14.84
N THR A 109 8.14 -9.71 15.06
CA THR A 109 7.68 -10.32 16.32
C THR A 109 8.74 -10.41 17.43
N SER A 110 9.99 -10.02 17.15
CA SER A 110 11.08 -10.04 18.14
C SER A 110 12.07 -8.90 17.88
N ALA A 111 12.87 -8.56 18.89
CA ALA A 111 13.88 -7.50 18.77
C ALA A 111 14.87 -7.74 17.62
N ALA A 112 15.26 -9.00 17.37
CA ALA A 112 16.16 -9.35 16.28
C ALA A 112 15.50 -9.14 14.90
N VAL A 113 14.24 -9.55 14.76
CA VAL A 113 13.49 -9.33 13.51
C VAL A 113 13.21 -7.85 13.31
N LEU A 114 12.87 -7.10 14.36
CA LEU A 114 12.68 -5.64 14.29
C LEU A 114 13.95 -4.94 13.79
N ALA A 115 15.13 -5.28 14.34
CA ALA A 115 16.40 -4.73 13.90
C ALA A 115 16.70 -5.08 12.44
N GLY A 116 16.42 -6.33 12.02
CA GLY A 116 16.54 -6.76 10.62
C GLY A 116 15.60 -6.00 9.69
N THR A 117 14.33 -5.83 10.08
CA THR A 117 13.34 -5.05 9.34
C THR A 117 13.80 -3.60 9.18
N ALA A 118 14.26 -2.96 10.27
CA ALA A 118 14.77 -1.60 10.21
C ALA A 118 15.96 -1.45 9.26
N GLN A 119 16.89 -2.41 9.28
CA GLN A 119 18.04 -2.44 8.38
C GLN A 119 17.62 -2.58 6.90
N VAL A 120 16.68 -3.49 6.60
CA VAL A 120 16.18 -3.67 5.23
C VAL A 120 15.46 -2.41 4.74
N LEU A 121 14.56 -1.85 5.54
CA LEU A 121 13.83 -0.64 5.17
C LEU A 121 14.76 0.56 4.95
N ARG A 122 15.78 0.75 5.79
CA ARG A 122 16.81 1.77 5.57
C ARG A 122 17.52 1.57 4.24
N GLY A 123 17.98 0.34 3.96
CA GLY A 123 18.67 0.02 2.72
C GLY A 123 17.82 0.28 1.48
N LEU A 124 16.50 0.07 1.55
CA LEU A 124 15.55 0.43 0.48
C LEU A 124 15.40 1.94 0.33
N CYS A 125 15.29 2.68 1.44
CA CYS A 125 15.15 4.12 1.42
C CYS A 125 16.35 4.83 0.78
N GLU A 126 17.56 4.29 0.97
CA GLU A 126 18.80 4.78 0.37
C GLU A 126 18.82 4.65 -1.18
N GLN A 127 17.89 3.88 -1.76
CA GLN A 127 17.78 3.66 -3.21
C GLN A 127 17.02 4.77 -3.95
N GLY A 128 16.54 5.80 -3.24
CA GLY A 128 15.95 7.01 -3.83
C GLY A 128 14.45 6.94 -4.13
N LEU A 129 13.72 5.98 -3.55
CA LEU A 129 12.26 5.90 -3.61
C LEU A 129 11.66 6.11 -2.22
N THR A 130 10.42 6.61 -2.16
CA THR A 130 9.63 6.55 -0.93
C THR A 130 9.31 5.10 -0.63
N VAL A 131 9.61 4.67 0.59
CA VAL A 131 9.27 3.33 1.08
C VAL A 131 8.07 3.49 2.00
N ALA A 132 6.96 2.89 1.62
CA ALA A 132 5.76 2.82 2.44
C ALA A 132 5.74 1.50 3.20
N TYR A 133 5.86 1.54 4.52
CA TYR A 133 5.80 0.35 5.35
C TYR A 133 4.41 0.22 6.01
N GLU A 134 3.80 -0.94 5.83
CA GLU A 134 2.48 -1.27 6.38
C GLU A 134 2.61 -2.47 7.31
N SER A 135 2.05 -2.41 8.52
CA SER A 135 2.09 -3.52 9.47
C SER A 135 0.96 -3.39 10.49
N PRO A 136 0.62 -4.45 11.25
CA PRO A 136 -0.42 -4.38 12.28
C PRO A 136 0.08 -3.77 13.60
N LEU A 137 1.26 -3.13 13.59
CA LEU A 137 1.81 -2.46 14.78
C LEU A 137 1.01 -1.19 15.06
N GLY A 138 0.72 -0.94 16.34
CA GLY A 138 0.17 0.34 16.79
C GLY A 138 1.10 1.52 16.53
N ALA A 139 0.62 2.72 16.88
CA ALA A 139 1.32 3.97 16.62
C ALA A 139 2.69 4.02 17.29
N THR A 140 2.78 3.58 18.55
CA THR A 140 3.99 3.65 19.36
C THR A 140 5.10 2.78 18.77
N GLU A 141 4.79 1.52 18.47
CA GLU A 141 5.70 0.53 17.91
C GLU A 141 6.11 0.92 16.48
N SER A 142 5.17 1.39 15.66
CA SER A 142 5.46 1.85 14.30
C SER A 142 6.43 3.04 14.30
N LEU A 143 6.21 4.03 15.18
CA LEU A 143 7.13 5.16 15.34
C LEU A 143 8.48 4.75 15.93
N ALA A 144 8.53 3.76 16.82
CA ALA A 144 9.78 3.21 17.32
C ALA A 144 10.59 2.54 16.20
N LEU A 145 9.95 1.73 15.35
CA LEU A 145 10.58 1.14 14.17
C LEU A 145 11.06 2.23 13.19
N ALA A 146 10.21 3.22 12.91
CA ALA A 146 10.55 4.29 11.98
C ALA A 146 11.76 5.12 12.46
N ARG A 147 11.84 5.39 13.77
CA ARG A 147 13.04 5.98 14.40
C ARG A 147 14.27 5.09 14.30
N ALA A 148 14.10 3.77 14.35
CA ALA A 148 15.22 2.84 14.15
C ALA A 148 15.69 2.81 12.68
N VAL A 149 14.79 3.03 11.71
CA VAL A 149 15.13 3.20 10.30
C VAL A 149 15.86 4.52 10.06
N ASP A 150 15.44 5.61 10.72
CA ASP A 150 16.10 6.93 10.69
C ASP A 150 16.36 7.44 9.26
N HIS A 151 15.33 7.45 8.41
CA HIS A 151 15.46 7.92 7.04
C HIS A 151 14.18 8.67 6.58
N PRO A 152 14.30 9.85 5.94
CA PRO A 152 13.16 10.70 5.58
C PRO A 152 12.27 10.13 4.47
N ALA A 153 12.78 9.18 3.68
CA ALA A 153 12.02 8.50 2.63
C ALA A 153 11.11 7.39 3.14
N LEU A 154 11.17 7.03 4.44
CA LEU A 154 10.25 6.09 5.03
C LEU A 154 8.93 6.80 5.39
N CYS A 155 7.83 6.26 4.89
CA CYS A 155 6.48 6.58 5.33
C CYS A 155 5.80 5.35 5.93
N LEU A 156 4.85 5.59 6.82
CA LEU A 156 4.01 4.56 7.43
C LEU A 156 2.61 4.61 6.80
N VAL A 157 2.08 3.44 6.47
CA VAL A 157 0.75 3.31 5.86
C VAL A 157 -0.32 3.25 6.93
N LEU A 158 -1.38 4.05 6.75
CA LEU A 158 -2.60 3.96 7.54
C LEU A 158 -3.57 3.00 6.84
N ASP A 159 -3.59 1.74 7.27
CA ASP A 159 -4.64 0.78 6.89
C ASP A 159 -5.61 0.62 8.06
N SER A 160 -6.80 1.21 7.92
CA SER A 160 -7.79 1.24 8.99
C SER A 160 -8.34 -0.16 9.34
N GLY A 161 -8.42 -1.04 8.35
CA GLY A 161 -8.93 -2.40 8.53
C GLY A 161 -7.92 -3.27 9.26
N ASN A 162 -6.66 -3.26 8.82
CA ASN A 162 -5.58 -4.03 9.45
C ASN A 162 -5.30 -3.58 10.88
N LEU A 163 -5.33 -2.28 11.17
CA LEU A 163 -5.15 -1.78 12.53
C LEU A 163 -6.28 -2.25 13.45
N ARG A 164 -7.53 -2.14 13.00
CA ARG A 164 -8.69 -2.64 13.78
C ARG A 164 -8.64 -4.14 14.01
N GLU A 165 -8.27 -4.92 12.99
CA GLU A 165 -8.09 -6.37 13.12
C GLU A 165 -6.99 -6.72 14.14
N ALA A 166 -5.98 -5.86 14.28
CA ALA A 166 -4.90 -5.99 15.27
C ALA A 166 -5.28 -5.51 16.68
N GLY A 167 -6.45 -4.86 16.84
CA GLY A 167 -6.90 -4.26 18.11
C GLY A 167 -6.36 -2.85 18.35
N GLU A 168 -5.82 -2.19 17.33
CA GLU A 168 -5.31 -0.82 17.36
C GLU A 168 -6.39 0.18 16.91
N ASP A 169 -6.28 1.43 17.35
CA ASP A 169 -7.16 2.53 16.94
C ASP A 169 -6.58 3.27 15.71
N PRO A 170 -7.25 3.22 14.53
CA PRO A 170 -6.79 3.93 13.34
C PRO A 170 -6.73 5.45 13.50
N LEU A 171 -7.61 6.06 14.29
CA LEU A 171 -7.61 7.51 14.51
C LEU A 171 -6.44 7.93 15.40
N GLU A 172 -6.13 7.15 16.44
CA GLU A 172 -4.95 7.36 17.27
C GLU A 172 -3.66 7.21 16.45
N PHE A 173 -3.62 6.20 15.56
CA PHE A 173 -2.52 6.00 14.63
C PHE A 173 -2.36 7.18 13.69
N ALA A 174 -3.44 7.61 13.04
CA ALA A 174 -3.44 8.74 12.12
C ALA A 174 -2.95 10.02 12.81
N ALA A 175 -3.44 10.31 14.02
CA ALA A 175 -3.03 11.48 14.78
C ALA A 175 -1.54 11.43 15.15
N SER A 176 -1.09 10.35 15.78
CA SER A 176 0.27 10.22 16.31
C SER A 176 1.33 10.17 15.22
N VAL A 177 1.08 9.40 14.16
CA VAL A 177 2.01 9.25 13.04
C VAL A 177 1.97 10.46 12.12
N GLY A 178 0.81 11.11 12.00
CA GLY A 178 0.63 12.36 11.28
C GLY A 178 1.38 13.51 11.94
N GLU A 179 1.32 13.65 13.27
CA GLU A 179 2.09 14.65 14.03
C GLU A 179 3.61 14.45 13.86
N ALA A 180 4.06 13.21 13.76
CA ALA A 180 5.45 12.88 13.46
C ALA A 180 5.86 13.16 11.99
N GLY A 181 4.91 13.52 11.12
CA GLY A 181 5.15 13.78 9.70
C GLY A 181 5.53 12.53 8.91
N MET A 182 5.15 11.35 9.38
CA MET A 182 5.58 10.07 8.80
C MET A 182 4.47 9.33 8.04
N LEU A 183 3.23 9.83 8.05
CA LEU A 183 2.15 9.20 7.30
C LEU A 183 2.41 9.29 5.79
N LEU A 184 2.23 8.17 5.11
CA LEU A 184 1.99 8.19 3.68
C LEU A 184 0.67 8.93 3.42
N PRO A 185 0.58 9.84 2.44
CA PRO A 185 -0.66 10.57 2.13
C PRO A 185 -1.68 9.70 1.38
N ASP A 186 -1.79 8.44 1.78
CA ASP A 186 -2.57 7.38 1.15
C ASP A 186 -3.19 6.50 2.25
N LEU A 187 -4.53 6.52 2.34
CA LEU A 187 -5.31 5.79 3.35
C LEU A 187 -5.82 4.49 2.75
N HIS A 188 -5.53 3.35 3.38
CA HIS A 188 -6.07 2.07 2.96
C HIS A 188 -7.31 1.75 3.80
N ILE A 189 -8.41 1.42 3.12
CA ILE A 189 -9.67 1.09 3.78
C ILE A 189 -10.16 -0.28 3.36
N LYS A 190 -10.49 -1.08 4.37
CA LYS A 190 -11.33 -2.27 4.21
C LYS A 190 -12.72 -1.89 4.69
N ASP A 191 -13.71 -2.19 3.87
CA ASP A 191 -15.11 -1.83 4.11
C ASP A 191 -15.38 -0.32 4.39
N PRO A 192 -15.56 0.53 3.38
CA PRO A 192 -15.74 1.98 3.56
C PRO A 192 -17.01 2.41 4.33
N GLY A 193 -17.80 1.48 4.85
CA GLY A 193 -19.04 1.77 5.59
C GLY A 193 -18.87 1.99 7.10
N PHE A 194 -17.65 2.10 7.63
CA PHE A 194 -17.44 2.21 9.08
C PHE A 194 -17.51 3.66 9.60
N ASP A 195 -17.91 3.82 10.86
CA ASP A 195 -18.26 5.10 11.49
C ASP A 195 -17.11 6.14 11.49
N ASP A 196 -15.86 5.70 11.61
CA ASP A 196 -14.69 6.59 11.68
C ASP A 196 -14.21 7.09 10.31
N LEU A 197 -14.76 6.59 9.19
CA LEU A 197 -14.26 6.94 7.85
C LEU A 197 -14.26 8.46 7.60
N PRO A 198 -15.32 9.23 7.92
CA PRO A 198 -15.31 10.67 7.71
C PRO A 198 -14.16 11.39 8.43
N ASP A 199 -13.76 10.92 9.61
CA ASP A 199 -12.66 11.53 10.37
C ASP A 199 -11.30 11.11 9.83
N LEU A 200 -11.14 9.86 9.38
CA LEU A 200 -9.93 9.44 8.67
C LEU A 200 -9.73 10.16 7.34
N LEU A 201 -10.81 10.46 6.61
CA LEU A 201 -10.74 11.24 5.36
C LEU A 201 -10.29 12.69 5.60
N ARG A 202 -10.43 13.20 6.81
CA ARG A 202 -9.94 14.53 7.22
C ARG A 202 -8.49 14.52 7.69
N THR A 203 -7.79 13.38 7.60
CA THR A 203 -6.37 13.30 7.94
C THR A 203 -5.57 14.35 7.15
N PRO A 204 -4.83 15.25 7.82
CA PRO A 204 -4.09 16.31 7.14
C PRO A 204 -3.12 15.76 6.10
N GLY A 205 -3.20 16.29 4.88
CA GLY A 205 -2.30 15.91 3.80
C GLY A 205 -2.68 14.62 3.06
N LEU A 206 -3.81 13.99 3.40
CA LEU A 206 -4.36 12.87 2.62
C LEU A 206 -4.55 13.28 1.15
N ARG A 207 -4.13 12.41 0.23
CA ARG A 207 -4.24 12.62 -1.22
C ARG A 207 -5.01 11.52 -1.92
N SER A 208 -4.83 10.28 -1.48
CA SER A 208 -5.45 9.11 -2.08
C SER A 208 -6.05 8.18 -1.03
N VAL A 209 -7.04 7.40 -1.46
CA VAL A 209 -7.67 6.34 -0.67
C VAL A 209 -7.65 5.06 -1.48
N LEU A 210 -7.01 4.02 -0.97
CA LEU A 210 -7.05 2.67 -1.52
C LEU A 210 -8.25 1.92 -0.94
N VAL A 211 -9.23 1.60 -1.79
CA VAL A 211 -10.35 0.72 -1.41
C VAL A 211 -9.92 -0.74 -1.54
N GLU A 212 -9.71 -1.44 -0.43
CA GLU A 212 -8.97 -2.72 -0.39
C GLU A 212 -9.84 -3.94 -0.05
N ASN A 213 -11.12 -3.93 -0.44
CA ASN A 213 -11.99 -5.10 -0.31
C ASN A 213 -11.64 -6.20 -1.33
N ASP A 214 -12.13 -7.42 -1.10
CA ASP A 214 -12.00 -8.51 -2.07
C ASP A 214 -13.01 -8.37 -3.23
N TYR A 215 -12.54 -7.87 -4.37
CA TYR A 215 -13.34 -7.68 -5.58
C TYR A 215 -13.35 -8.89 -6.51
N HIS A 216 -12.53 -9.92 -6.23
CA HIS A 216 -12.63 -11.19 -6.96
C HIS A 216 -13.97 -11.86 -6.67
N THR A 217 -14.40 -11.80 -5.41
CA THR A 217 -15.65 -12.45 -4.95
C THR A 217 -16.86 -11.52 -5.03
N ALA A 218 -16.65 -10.20 -4.99
CA ALA A 218 -17.71 -9.20 -5.07
C ALA A 218 -17.35 -8.04 -6.02
N PRO A 219 -17.26 -8.26 -7.34
CA PRO A 219 -16.75 -7.25 -8.29
C PRO A 219 -17.60 -5.97 -8.32
N ALA A 220 -18.92 -6.08 -8.19
CA ALA A 220 -19.84 -4.94 -8.16
C ALA A 220 -19.60 -4.00 -6.95
N ARG A 221 -18.86 -4.45 -5.93
CA ARG A 221 -18.54 -3.65 -4.75
C ARG A 221 -17.55 -2.53 -5.06
N LEU A 222 -16.65 -2.70 -6.02
CA LEU A 222 -15.60 -1.70 -6.31
C LEU A 222 -16.18 -0.31 -6.60
N ARG A 223 -17.16 -0.23 -7.51
CA ARG A 223 -17.87 1.04 -7.80
C ARG A 223 -18.58 1.62 -6.59
N THR A 224 -19.17 0.75 -5.78
CA THR A 224 -19.86 1.18 -4.56
C THR A 224 -18.87 1.81 -3.59
N ASP A 225 -17.73 1.16 -3.37
CA ASP A 225 -16.69 1.65 -2.47
C ASP A 225 -16.08 2.97 -2.97
N ILE A 226 -15.79 3.07 -4.27
CA ILE A 226 -15.31 4.31 -4.90
C ILE A 226 -16.32 5.45 -4.71
N ALA A 227 -17.59 5.20 -5.00
CA ALA A 227 -18.65 6.20 -4.87
C ALA A 227 -18.86 6.62 -3.40
N LEU A 228 -18.71 5.70 -2.44
CA LEU A 228 -18.81 6.00 -1.02
C LEU A 228 -17.72 6.99 -0.60
N VAL A 229 -16.45 6.75 -0.96
CA VAL A 229 -15.34 7.66 -0.68
C VAL A 229 -15.61 9.05 -1.27
N GLY A 230 -15.98 9.12 -2.55
CA GLY A 230 -16.29 10.40 -3.22
C GLY A 230 -17.47 11.15 -2.58
N SER A 231 -18.48 10.44 -2.05
CA SER A 231 -19.65 11.05 -1.44
C SER A 231 -19.37 11.77 -0.11
N TRP A 232 -18.26 11.44 0.55
CA TRP A 232 -17.83 12.10 1.78
C TRP A 232 -16.98 13.34 1.48
N ASP A 233 -16.21 13.32 0.40
CA ASP A 233 -15.41 14.47 -0.07
C ASP A 233 -16.33 15.64 -0.52
N ASP A 234 -17.40 15.32 -1.26
CA ASP A 234 -18.38 16.30 -1.77
C ASP A 234 -19.27 16.97 -0.69
N LYS A 235 -19.34 16.39 0.51
CA LYS A 235 -20.19 16.90 1.59
C LYS A 235 -19.51 18.01 2.40
N ASP A 236 -18.20 18.13 2.33
CA ASP A 236 -17.43 19.12 3.08
C ASP A 236 -17.09 20.39 2.23
N GLU A 237 -17.45 20.42 0.93
CA GLU A 237 -17.43 21.65 0.09
C GLU A 237 -18.71 22.51 0.21
N ARG A 238 -19.67 22.15 1.09
CA ARG A 238 -20.94 22.86 1.31
C ARG A 238 -21.13 23.30 2.75
#